data_AF-A0AA37ID47-F1
#
_entry.id   AF-A0AA37ID47-F1
#
_cell.length_a   1.000
_cell.length_b   1.000
_cell.length_c   1.000
_cell.angle_alpha   90.00
_cell.angle_beta   90.00
_cell.angle_gamma   90.00
#
_symmetry.space_group_name_H-M   'P 1'
#
loop_
_entity.id
_entity.type
_entity.pdbx_description
1 polymer ?
#
loop_
_entity_poly.entity_id
_entity_poly.type
_entity_poly.pdbx_seq_one_letter_code
_entity_poly.pdbx_strand_id
1 'polypeptide(L)'
;MSSKWFSNFASYLSTMTGRPATFVMAGALVLVWAITGPFFHYSDTWQLVINTSTTIVTFLMVFLIQNTQNRDTAAMQIKLDELIRAMEGAHNALLDLEELEEKDLSRFRKHYEKLAEEARTALRAGDSDTGSPFVDNHDGNDDEPRGDENRDAKPGAAPLRG
;
A
#
# COMPACT_ATOMS: atom_id res chain seq x y z
N MET A 1 -2.72 25.11 -27.48
CA MET A 1 -3.37 25.94 -26.43
C MET A 1 -4.55 25.22 -25.72
N SER A 2 -4.58 23.88 -25.61
CA SER A 2 -5.73 23.14 -25.03
C SER A 2 -5.47 22.50 -23.66
N SER A 3 -4.22 22.42 -23.20
CA SER A 3 -3.86 21.64 -21.99
C SER A 3 -4.24 22.31 -20.66
N LYS A 4 -4.20 23.64 -20.56
CA LYS A 4 -4.51 24.36 -19.30
C LYS A 4 -6.00 24.30 -18.95
N TRP A 5 -6.89 24.42 -19.93
CA TRP A 5 -8.34 24.38 -19.69
C TRP A 5 -8.79 22.99 -19.26
N PHE A 6 -8.34 21.93 -19.95
CA PHE A 6 -8.64 20.55 -19.58
C PHE A 6 -8.05 20.21 -18.20
N SER A 7 -6.81 20.59 -17.93
CA SER A 7 -6.17 20.33 -16.62
C SER A 7 -6.89 21.03 -15.47
N ASN A 8 -7.34 22.28 -15.67
CA ASN A 8 -8.12 23.02 -14.66
C ASN A 8 -9.51 22.42 -14.47
N PHE A 9 -10.19 22.02 -15.55
CA PHE A 9 -11.50 21.36 -15.48
C PHE A 9 -11.41 19.99 -14.80
N ALA A 10 -10.41 19.18 -15.17
CA ALA A 10 -10.14 17.89 -14.55
C ALA A 10 -9.77 18.02 -13.07
N SER A 11 -8.96 19.02 -12.70
CA SER A 11 -8.62 19.29 -11.30
C SER A 11 -9.83 19.78 -10.50
N TYR A 12 -10.67 20.64 -11.09
CA TYR A 12 -11.92 21.09 -10.48
C TYR A 12 -12.90 19.93 -10.27
N LEU A 13 -13.09 19.10 -11.30
CA LEU A 13 -13.91 17.90 -11.20
C LEU A 13 -13.36 16.95 -10.13
N SER A 14 -12.07 16.62 -10.15
CA SER A 14 -11.44 15.76 -9.15
C SER A 14 -11.66 16.25 -7.71
N THR A 15 -11.51 17.57 -7.50
CA THR A 15 -11.75 18.20 -6.20
C THR A 15 -13.24 18.19 -5.81
N MET A 16 -14.16 18.34 -6.77
CA MET A 16 -15.59 18.20 -6.52
C MET A 16 -15.97 16.75 -6.22
N THR A 17 -15.58 15.78 -7.03
CA THR A 17 -15.98 14.36 -6.86
C THR A 17 -15.52 13.78 -5.52
N GLY A 18 -14.44 14.31 -4.93
CA GLY A 18 -13.94 13.91 -3.61
C GLY A 18 -14.67 14.52 -2.40
N ARG A 19 -15.60 15.48 -2.58
CA ARG A 19 -16.29 16.16 -1.46
C ARG A 19 -17.57 15.41 -1.04
N PRO A 20 -17.84 15.26 0.27
CA PRO A 20 -19.07 14.63 0.78
C PRO A 20 -20.36 15.24 0.23
N ALA A 21 -20.39 16.56 0.00
CA ALA A 21 -21.55 17.26 -0.56
C ALA A 21 -21.92 16.78 -1.98
N THR A 22 -20.93 16.35 -2.77
CA THR A 22 -21.10 15.89 -4.15
C THR A 22 -21.72 14.50 -4.18
N PHE A 23 -21.39 13.66 -3.20
CA PHE A 23 -22.05 12.36 -2.99
C PHE A 23 -23.54 12.54 -2.65
N VAL A 24 -23.85 13.46 -1.73
CA VAL A 24 -25.25 13.78 -1.37
C VAL A 24 -26.02 14.31 -2.59
N MET A 25 -25.39 15.17 -3.40
CA MET A 25 -26.00 15.71 -4.62
C MET A 25 -26.24 14.63 -5.68
N ALA A 26 -25.27 13.72 -5.89
CA ALA A 26 -25.42 12.58 -6.77
C ALA A 26 -26.55 11.64 -6.31
N GLY A 27 -26.62 11.36 -5.00
CA GLY A 27 -27.72 10.59 -4.41
C GLY A 27 -29.09 11.26 -4.61
N ALA A 28 -29.17 12.58 -4.42
CA ALA A 28 -30.40 13.34 -4.67
C ALA A 28 -30.82 13.27 -6.15
N LEU A 29 -29.88 13.35 -7.10
CA LEU A 29 -30.17 13.18 -8.53
C LEU A 29 -30.72 11.78 -8.84
N VAL A 30 -30.15 10.74 -8.25
CA VAL A 30 -30.65 9.35 -8.39
C VAL A 30 -32.06 9.21 -7.81
N LEU A 31 -32.35 9.85 -6.67
CA LEU A 31 -33.68 9.85 -6.07
C LEU A 31 -34.72 10.58 -6.94
N VAL A 32 -34.37 11.76 -7.46
CA VAL A 32 -35.24 12.51 -8.39
C VAL A 32 -35.55 11.69 -9.63
N TRP A 33 -34.53 11.02 -10.19
CA TRP A 33 -34.72 10.08 -11.29
C TRP A 33 -35.67 8.93 -10.87
N ALA A 34 -35.44 8.25 -9.76
CA ALA A 34 -36.31 7.16 -9.31
C ALA A 34 -37.78 7.60 -9.13
N ILE A 35 -38.03 8.79 -8.57
CA ILE A 35 -39.37 9.36 -8.34
C ILE A 35 -40.06 9.76 -9.65
N THR A 36 -39.30 10.11 -10.69
CA THR A 36 -39.85 10.46 -12.01
C THR A 36 -40.21 9.21 -12.82
N GLY A 37 -39.63 8.04 -12.52
CA GLY A 37 -39.92 6.76 -13.18
C GLY A 37 -41.42 6.36 -13.28
N PRO A 38 -42.22 6.45 -12.20
CA PRO A 38 -43.66 6.17 -12.22
C PRO A 38 -44.45 7.03 -13.22
N PHE A 39 -44.07 8.30 -13.42
CA PHE A 39 -44.74 9.18 -14.40
C PHE A 39 -44.49 8.72 -15.84
N PHE A 40 -43.34 8.07 -16.09
CA PHE A 40 -42.96 7.51 -17.39
C PHE A 40 -43.23 6.00 -17.49
N HIS A 41 -43.98 5.42 -16.55
CA HIS A 41 -44.30 3.99 -16.48
C HIS A 41 -43.07 3.07 -16.56
N TYR A 42 -41.89 3.56 -16.13
CA TYR A 42 -40.61 2.85 -16.29
C TYR A 42 -40.34 2.37 -17.73
N SER A 43 -40.74 3.17 -18.73
CA SER A 43 -40.59 2.85 -20.15
C SER A 43 -39.16 2.49 -20.58
N ASP A 44 -39.02 1.83 -21.73
CA ASP A 44 -37.72 1.51 -22.31
C ASP A 44 -36.87 2.77 -22.56
N THR A 45 -37.48 3.88 -22.97
CA THR A 45 -36.80 5.16 -23.13
C THR A 45 -36.29 5.71 -21.79
N TRP A 46 -37.07 5.55 -20.73
CA TRP A 46 -36.69 5.95 -19.37
C TRP A 46 -35.42 5.23 -18.88
N GLN A 47 -35.36 3.92 -19.10
CA GLN A 47 -34.22 3.08 -18.75
C GLN A 47 -33.01 3.32 -19.69
N LEU A 48 -33.27 3.51 -20.98
CA LEU A 48 -32.23 3.77 -21.98
C LEU A 48 -31.45 5.04 -21.66
N VAL A 49 -32.14 6.11 -21.25
CA VAL A 49 -31.51 7.39 -20.90
C VAL A 49 -30.52 7.23 -19.75
N ILE A 50 -30.88 6.54 -18.66
CA ILE A 50 -29.97 6.40 -17.51
C ILE A 50 -28.79 5.49 -17.84
N ASN A 51 -29.04 4.40 -18.57
CA ASN A 51 -28.02 3.43 -18.92
C ASN A 51 -26.97 4.06 -19.86
N THR A 52 -27.44 4.76 -20.89
CA THR A 52 -26.58 5.48 -21.84
C THR A 52 -25.81 6.61 -21.14
N SER A 53 -26.48 7.38 -20.28
CA SER A 53 -25.85 8.49 -19.56
C SER A 53 -24.74 8.00 -18.62
N THR A 54 -25.03 6.96 -17.83
CA THR A 54 -24.07 6.38 -16.90
C THR A 54 -22.87 5.81 -17.65
N THR A 55 -23.10 5.18 -18.80
CA THR A 55 -22.03 4.65 -19.65
C THR A 55 -21.10 5.77 -20.12
N ILE A 56 -21.64 6.88 -20.66
CA ILE A 56 -20.84 8.04 -21.08
C ILE A 56 -20.06 8.62 -19.91
N VAL A 57 -20.73 8.86 -18.77
CA VAL A 57 -20.07 9.40 -17.56
C VAL A 57 -18.97 8.48 -17.08
N THR A 58 -19.19 7.17 -17.08
CA THR A 58 -18.19 6.17 -16.68
C THR A 58 -16.99 6.20 -17.63
N PHE A 59 -17.21 6.22 -18.95
CA PHE A 59 -16.13 6.37 -19.91
C PHE A 59 -15.31 7.65 -19.66
N LEU A 60 -15.97 8.79 -19.47
CA LEU A 60 -15.30 10.04 -19.14
C LEU A 60 -14.54 9.95 -17.80
N MET A 61 -15.13 9.32 -16.79
CA MET A 61 -14.52 9.14 -15.47
C MET A 61 -13.25 8.29 -15.56
N VAL A 62 -13.25 7.23 -16.35
CA VAL A 62 -12.03 6.41 -16.60
C VAL A 62 -10.91 7.28 -17.15
N PHE A 63 -11.18 8.13 -18.16
CA PHE A 63 -10.17 9.05 -18.68
C PHE A 63 -9.70 10.09 -17.65
N LEU A 64 -10.63 10.65 -16.85
CA LEU A 64 -10.30 11.61 -15.80
C LEU A 64 -9.44 10.99 -14.69
N ILE A 65 -9.80 9.78 -14.27
CA ILE A 65 -9.04 8.99 -13.29
C ILE A 65 -7.66 8.70 -13.85
N GLN A 66 -7.55 8.18 -15.09
CA GLN A 66 -6.27 7.90 -15.72
C GLN A 66 -5.38 9.14 -15.84
N ASN A 67 -5.93 10.29 -16.23
CA ASN A 67 -5.16 11.53 -16.32
C ASN A 67 -4.64 12.00 -14.95
N THR A 68 -5.48 11.91 -13.91
CA THR A 68 -5.10 12.29 -12.55
C THR A 68 -4.07 11.32 -11.98
N GLN A 69 -4.32 10.01 -12.12
CA GLN A 69 -3.42 8.95 -11.69
C GLN A 69 -2.06 9.03 -12.39
N ASN A 70 -2.02 9.27 -13.70
CA ASN A 70 -0.75 9.41 -14.43
C ASN A 70 0.12 10.55 -13.87
N ARG A 71 -0.51 11.70 -13.58
CA ARG A 71 0.19 12.84 -12.98
C ARG A 71 0.67 12.53 -11.55
N ASP A 72 -0.17 11.88 -10.76
CA ASP A 72 0.15 11.55 -9.38
C ASP A 72 1.25 10.49 -9.28
N THR A 73 1.25 9.50 -10.18
CA THR A 73 2.34 8.51 -10.33
C THR A 73 3.67 9.17 -10.63
N ALA A 74 3.73 10.07 -11.62
CA ALA A 74 4.95 10.81 -11.95
C ALA A 74 5.46 11.64 -10.75
N ALA A 75 4.55 12.29 -10.01
CA ALA A 75 4.92 13.04 -8.81
C ALA A 75 5.44 12.14 -7.68
N MET A 76 4.93 10.90 -7.56
CA MET A 76 5.44 9.92 -6.60
C MET A 76 6.85 9.45 -6.98
N GLN A 77 7.09 9.16 -8.25
CA GLN A 77 8.41 8.74 -8.77
C GLN A 77 9.49 9.80 -8.46
N ILE A 78 9.25 11.06 -8.81
CA ILE A 78 10.20 12.17 -8.53
C ILE A 78 10.51 12.29 -7.03
N LYS A 79 9.51 12.10 -6.16
CA LYS A 79 9.73 12.14 -4.71
C LYS A 79 10.58 10.97 -4.21
N LEU A 80 10.38 9.77 -4.76
CA LEU A 80 11.18 8.58 -4.44
C LEU A 80 12.62 8.74 -4.93
N ASP A 81 12.79 9.27 -6.14
CA ASP A 81 14.11 9.57 -6.69
C ASP A 81 14.90 10.55 -5.83
N GLU A 82 14.23 11.60 -5.33
CA GLU A 82 14.85 12.54 -4.40
C GLU A 82 15.28 11.86 -3.09
N LEU A 83 14.46 10.94 -2.56
CA LEU A 83 14.79 10.18 -1.35
C LEU A 83 15.97 9.24 -1.56
N ILE A 84 16.02 8.54 -2.69
CA ILE A 84 17.15 7.66 -3.05
C ILE A 84 18.42 8.50 -3.19
N ARG A 85 18.35 9.64 -3.88
CA ARG A 85 19.50 10.54 -4.07
C ARG A 85 20.01 11.11 -2.74
N ALA A 86 19.13 11.37 -1.78
CA ALA A 86 19.49 11.93 -0.48
C ALA A 86 20.01 10.88 0.52
N MET A 87 19.80 9.59 0.28
CA MET A 87 20.20 8.51 1.17
C MET A 87 21.66 8.07 0.92
N GLU A 88 22.50 8.17 1.94
CA GLU A 88 23.90 7.73 1.86
C GLU A 88 23.99 6.21 1.66
N GLY A 89 24.76 5.78 0.66
CA GLY A 89 24.91 4.36 0.31
C GLY A 89 23.80 3.79 -0.59
N ALA A 90 22.79 4.58 -0.97
CA ALA A 90 21.80 4.16 -1.95
C ALA A 90 22.41 4.08 -3.37
N HIS A 91 21.90 3.15 -4.18
CA HIS A 91 22.41 2.95 -5.53
C HIS A 91 21.69 3.91 -6.50
N ASN A 92 22.39 4.94 -6.96
CA ASN A 92 21.85 5.91 -7.94
C ASN A 92 21.39 5.28 -9.26
N ALA A 93 21.84 4.05 -9.56
CA ALA A 93 21.38 3.28 -10.72
C ALA A 93 19.89 2.83 -10.62
N LEU A 94 19.23 3.07 -9.48
CA LEU A 94 17.81 2.84 -9.26
C LEU A 94 16.94 4.10 -9.41
N LEU A 95 17.54 5.24 -9.74
CA LEU A 95 16.76 6.40 -10.13
C LEU A 95 16.15 6.14 -11.50
N ASP A 96 14.93 6.63 -11.73
CA ASP A 96 14.26 6.55 -13.03
C ASP A 96 14.04 5.09 -13.52
N LEU A 97 13.70 4.19 -12.58
CA LEU A 97 13.48 2.76 -12.91
C LEU A 97 12.32 2.54 -13.87
N GLU A 98 11.31 3.41 -13.89
CA GLU A 98 10.13 3.29 -14.75
C GLU A 98 10.41 3.48 -16.24
N GLU A 99 11.50 4.16 -16.60
CA GLU A 99 11.90 4.38 -17.99
C GLU A 99 12.81 3.27 -18.53
N LEU A 100 13.25 2.33 -17.67
CA LEU A 100 14.12 1.23 -18.08
C LEU A 100 13.42 0.22 -18.98
N GLU A 101 14.20 -0.40 -19.86
CA GLU A 101 13.75 -1.54 -20.65
C GLU A 101 13.48 -2.74 -19.72
N GLU A 102 12.48 -3.55 -20.06
CA GLU A 102 12.05 -4.73 -19.29
C GLU A 102 13.23 -5.65 -18.92
N LYS A 103 14.21 -5.83 -19.82
CA LYS A 103 15.38 -6.67 -19.56
C LYS A 103 16.22 -6.13 -18.39
N ASP A 104 16.38 -4.81 -18.30
CA ASP A 104 17.22 -4.16 -17.30
C ASP A 104 16.47 -4.10 -15.97
N LEU A 105 15.17 -3.80 -16.00
CA LEU A 105 14.29 -3.87 -14.84
C LEU A 105 14.26 -5.29 -14.24
N SER A 106 14.21 -6.33 -15.08
CA SER A 106 14.30 -7.73 -14.65
C SER A 106 15.65 -8.07 -13.99
N ARG A 107 16.74 -7.44 -14.45
CA ARG A 107 18.07 -7.63 -13.88
C ARG A 107 18.17 -7.04 -12.47
N PHE A 108 17.66 -5.83 -12.27
CA PHE A 108 17.57 -5.22 -10.94
C PHE A 108 16.69 -6.06 -10.02
N ARG A 109 15.50 -6.47 -10.48
CA ARG A 109 14.59 -7.33 -9.72
C ARG A 109 15.28 -8.61 -9.24
N LYS A 110 15.95 -9.34 -10.13
CA LYS A 110 16.69 -10.57 -9.77
C LYS A 110 17.81 -10.30 -8.76
N HIS A 111 18.50 -9.17 -8.87
CA HIS A 111 19.54 -8.78 -7.91
C HIS A 111 18.97 -8.59 -6.51
N TYR A 112 17.85 -7.86 -6.37
CA TYR A 112 17.18 -7.67 -5.08
C TYR A 112 16.50 -8.93 -4.54
N GLU A 113 15.94 -9.77 -5.41
CA GLU A 113 15.42 -11.08 -5.01
C GLU A 113 16.52 -11.95 -4.39
N LYS A 114 17.71 -11.96 -4.99
CA LYS A 114 18.88 -12.68 -4.45
C LYS A 114 19.34 -12.08 -3.11
N LEU A 115 19.41 -10.76 -3.00
CA LEU A 115 19.77 -10.08 -1.75
C LEU A 115 18.77 -10.41 -0.62
N ALA A 116 17.47 -10.40 -0.94
CA ALA A 116 16.42 -10.76 0.01
C ALA A 116 16.48 -12.25 0.41
N GLU A 117 16.84 -13.14 -0.51
CA GLU A 117 17.04 -14.56 -0.21
C GLU A 117 18.24 -14.78 0.73
N GLU A 118 19.35 -14.09 0.47
CA GLU A 118 20.55 -14.12 1.32
C GLU A 118 20.21 -13.60 2.74
N ALA A 119 19.52 -12.46 2.84
CA ALA A 119 19.09 -11.89 4.12
C ALA A 119 18.15 -12.82 4.91
N ARG A 120 17.16 -13.43 4.24
CA ARG A 120 16.27 -14.43 4.86
C ARG A 120 17.02 -15.67 5.33
N THR A 121 18.06 -16.08 4.61
CA THR A 121 18.89 -17.24 4.98
C THR A 121 19.75 -16.92 6.19
N ALA A 122 20.36 -15.72 6.23
CA ALA A 122 21.12 -15.22 7.38
C ALA A 122 20.24 -15.11 8.63
N LEU A 123 19.04 -14.54 8.50
CA LEU A 123 18.02 -14.50 9.55
C LEU A 123 17.68 -15.89 10.12
N ARG A 124 17.49 -16.89 9.25
CA ARG A 124 17.23 -18.28 9.68
C ARG A 124 18.44 -18.93 10.37
N ALA A 125 19.64 -18.47 10.05
CA ALA A 125 20.89 -18.90 10.70
C ALA A 125 21.16 -18.16 12.03
N GLY A 126 20.32 -17.17 12.40
CA GLY A 126 20.41 -16.42 13.66
C GLY A 126 21.12 -15.07 13.56
N ASP A 127 21.46 -14.59 12.37
CA ASP A 127 22.04 -13.26 12.15
C ASP A 127 20.98 -12.14 12.13
N SER A 128 21.38 -10.90 12.40
CA SER A 128 20.49 -9.73 12.34
C SER A 128 20.24 -9.27 10.90
N ASP A 129 18.97 -9.05 10.53
CA ASP A 129 18.54 -8.64 9.18
C ASP A 129 19.00 -7.22 8.79
N THR A 130 19.07 -6.33 9.77
CA THR A 130 19.37 -4.91 9.55
C THR A 130 20.65 -4.55 10.27
N GLY A 131 21.57 -3.85 9.62
CA GLY A 131 22.73 -3.20 10.27
C GLY A 131 22.37 -2.08 11.26
N SER A 132 21.13 -2.03 11.72
CA SER A 132 20.63 -1.22 12.82
C SER A 132 20.31 -2.14 13.99
N PRO A 133 20.83 -1.90 15.20
CA PRO A 133 20.54 -2.72 16.35
C PRO A 133 19.03 -2.71 16.61
N PHE A 134 18.46 -3.90 16.81
CA PHE A 134 17.08 -4.05 17.24
C PHE A 134 16.94 -3.33 18.57
N VAL A 135 16.12 -2.27 18.63
CA VAL A 135 15.77 -1.63 19.90
C VAL A 135 14.73 -2.52 20.56
N ASP A 136 15.20 -3.50 21.32
CA ASP A 136 14.34 -4.25 22.23
C ASP A 136 14.02 -3.34 23.42
N ASN A 137 12.85 -2.69 23.39
CA ASN A 137 12.25 -2.15 24.62
C ASN A 137 11.70 -3.34 25.42
N HIS A 138 12.59 -4.17 25.95
CA HIS A 138 12.29 -4.99 27.12
C HIS A 138 12.88 -4.27 28.32
N ASP A 139 12.06 -3.44 28.94
CA ASP A 139 12.34 -2.80 30.21
C ASP A 139 12.74 -3.88 31.23
N GLY A 140 13.98 -3.81 31.69
CA GLY A 140 14.46 -4.69 32.75
C GLY A 140 13.81 -4.34 34.08
N ASN A 141 13.06 -5.28 34.64
CA ASN A 141 13.09 -5.64 36.06
C ASN A 141 12.13 -6.81 36.30
N ASP A 142 12.67 -7.94 36.75
CA ASP A 142 12.02 -8.86 37.71
C ASP A 142 13.12 -9.82 38.23
N ASP A 143 13.90 -9.28 39.18
CA ASP A 143 14.37 -9.85 40.44
C ASP A 143 14.91 -11.30 40.57
N GLU A 144 16.19 -11.32 40.98
CA GLU A 144 16.91 -12.18 41.94
C GLU A 144 17.22 -13.68 41.65
N PRO A 145 18.51 -14.08 41.82
CA PRO A 145 18.92 -15.47 41.97
C PRO A 145 18.91 -15.87 43.46
N ARG A 146 17.99 -16.77 43.86
CA ARG A 146 18.11 -17.45 45.17
C ARG A 146 18.88 -18.76 45.00
N GLY A 147 20.17 -18.69 45.31
CA GLY A 147 20.92 -19.85 45.77
C GLY A 147 20.35 -20.29 47.12
N ASP A 148 20.09 -21.59 47.27
CA ASP A 148 19.94 -22.19 48.59
C ASP A 148 21.02 -23.24 48.78
N GLU A 149 21.74 -23.04 49.86
CA GLU A 149 22.92 -23.76 50.31
C GLU A 149 22.46 -24.90 51.22
N ASN A 150 22.67 -26.12 50.75
CA ASN A 150 23.10 -27.30 51.52
C ASN A 150 22.53 -27.48 52.95
N ARG A 151 21.63 -28.46 53.13
CA ARG A 151 21.52 -29.21 54.38
C ARG A 151 21.33 -30.72 54.15
N ASP A 152 22.36 -31.43 54.60
CA ASP A 152 22.34 -32.71 55.31
C ASP A 152 22.48 -34.03 54.53
N ALA A 153 23.37 -34.84 55.08
CA ALA A 153 24.02 -36.00 54.50
C ALA A 153 23.40 -37.35 54.94
N LYS A 154 23.29 -38.27 53.97
CA LYS A 154 23.48 -39.75 54.01
C LYS A 154 22.54 -40.65 54.87
N PRO A 155 22.55 -41.99 54.69
CA PRO A 155 22.63 -42.83 53.46
C PRO A 155 21.64 -44.03 53.47
N GLY A 156 21.37 -44.70 52.35
CA GLY A 156 20.87 -46.09 52.43
C GLY A 156 20.21 -46.74 51.21
N ALA A 157 20.94 -47.73 50.66
CA ALA A 157 20.46 -48.97 50.02
C ALA A 157 19.64 -48.94 48.70
N ALA A 158 20.30 -49.40 47.64
CA ALA A 158 19.68 -50.13 46.53
C ALA A 158 19.71 -51.66 46.84
N PRO A 159 19.24 -52.53 45.93
CA PRO A 159 17.96 -52.62 45.21
C PRO A 159 17.21 -53.92 45.64
N LEU A 160 16.09 -54.32 45.01
CA LEU A 160 15.85 -55.69 44.52
C LEU A 160 14.44 -55.91 43.96
N ARG A 161 14.43 -56.80 42.96
CA ARG A 161 13.33 -57.32 42.14
C ARG A 161 12.17 -57.95 42.93
N GLY A 162 11.00 -57.93 42.30
CA GLY A 162 9.85 -58.81 42.55
C GLY A 162 8.79 -58.58 41.49
#